data_AF-A0A7C3ZEE4-F1
#
_entry.id   AF-A0A7C3ZEE4-F1
#
_cell.length_a   1.000
_cell.length_b   1.000
_cell.length_c   1.000
_cell.angle_alpha   90.00
_cell.angle_beta   90.00
_cell.angle_gamma   90.00
#
_symmetry.space_group_name_H-M   'P 1'
#
loop_
_entity.id
_entity.type
_entity.pdbx_description
1 polymer ?
#
loop_
_entity_poly.entity_id
_entity_poly.type
_entity_poly.pdbx_seq_one_letter_code
_entity_poly.pdbx_strand_id
1 'polypeptide(L)' 'MSVAVISPLGMSPPVVTTFVDYLGGVRDLVVITTAERRVKEGFELIRVALKIKYPKTRIHEVELPF' A
#
# COMPACT_ATOMS: atom_id res chain seq x y z
N MET A 1 6.03 5.87 18.44
CA MET A 1 6.71 4.83 17.65
C MET A 1 6.28 5.02 16.19
N SER A 2 7.20 5.08 15.23
CA SER A 2 6.85 5.13 13.80
C SER A 2 6.93 3.74 13.22
N VAL A 3 5.84 3.24 12.66
CA VAL A 3 5.77 1.91 12.04
C VAL A 3 6.00 2.04 10.53
N ALA A 4 6.85 1.18 9.98
CA ALA A 4 7.03 1.02 8.55
C ALA A 4 6.52 -0.35 8.13
N VAL A 5 5.81 -0.42 7.01
CA VAL A 5 5.19 -1.64 6.48
C VAL A 5 5.71 -1.90 5.07
N ILE A 6 6.07 -3.15 4.80
CA ILE A 6 6.37 -3.65 3.46
C ILE A 6 5.31 -4.70 3.13
N SER A 7 4.60 -4.53 2.02
CA SER A 7 3.49 -5.41 1.66
C SER A 7 3.49 -5.74 0.17
N PRO A 8 3.57 -7.02 -0.23
CA PRO A 8 3.34 -7.41 -1.61
C PRO A 8 1.86 -7.27 -1.97
N LEU A 9 1.60 -6.74 -3.16
CA LEU A 9 0.26 -6.55 -3.68
C LEU A 9 -0.04 -7.57 -4.78
N GLY A 10 -1.09 -8.35 -4.55
CA GLY A 10 -1.77 -9.12 -5.58
C GLY A 10 -3.10 -8.48 -5.97
N MET A 11 -4.11 -9.30 -6.20
CA MET A 11 -5.43 -8.89 -6.70
C MET A 11 -6.39 -8.35 -5.62
N SER A 12 -5.94 -8.21 -4.38
CA SER A 12 -6.80 -7.83 -3.24
C SER A 12 -6.24 -6.63 -2.48
N PRO A 13 -6.38 -5.41 -3.04
CA PRO A 13 -5.99 -4.16 -2.37
C PRO A 13 -6.48 -3.99 -0.93
N PRO A 14 -7.71 -4.44 -0.55
CA PRO A 14 -8.20 -4.28 0.81
C PRO A 14 -7.34 -4.96 1.88
N VAL A 15 -6.60 -6.02 1.55
CA VAL A 15 -5.74 -6.70 2.51
C VAL A 15 -4.66 -5.76 3.04
N VAL A 16 -4.06 -4.95 2.15
CA VAL A 16 -3.04 -3.96 2.51
C VAL A 16 -3.64 -2.84 3.36
N THR A 17 -4.79 -2.30 2.96
CA THR A 17 -5.40 -1.17 3.67
C THR A 17 -5.93 -1.58 5.05
N THR A 18 -6.51 -2.77 5.20
CA THR A 18 -6.93 -3.31 6.50
C THR A 18 -5.73 -3.54 7.41
N PHE A 19 -4.60 -4.02 6.87
CA PHE A 19 -3.39 -4.22 7.68
C PHE A 19 -2.81 -2.90 8.20
N VAL A 20 -2.79 -1.87 7.36
CA VAL A 20 -2.37 -0.50 7.75
C VAL A 20 -3.29 0.07 8.83
N ASP A 21 -4.61 -0.12 8.69
CA ASP A 21 -5.60 0.33 9.68
C ASP A 21 -5.41 -0.39 11.02
N TYR A 22 -5.22 -1.71 11.00
CA TYR A 22 -5.01 -2.53 12.18
C TYR A 22 -3.76 -2.10 12.98
N LEU A 23 -2.65 -1.84 12.30
CA LEU A 23 -1.41 -1.44 12.97
C LEU A 23 -1.53 -0.05 13.60
N GLY A 24 -2.17 0.89 12.91
CA GLY A 24 -2.22 2.29 13.31
C GLY A 24 -0.85 2.98 13.30
N GLY A 25 -0.83 4.29 13.05
CA GLY A 25 0.42 5.07 13.13
C GLY A 25 1.51 4.69 12.11
N VAL A 26 1.15 4.01 11.01
CA VAL A 26 2.06 3.69 9.90
C VAL A 26 2.52 4.97 9.22
N ARG A 27 3.84 5.23 9.23
CA ARG A 27 4.46 6.41 8.63
C ARG A 27 4.91 6.17 7.18
N ASP A 28 5.34 4.95 6.88
CA ASP A 28 5.83 4.57 5.56
C ASP A 28 5.24 3.20 5.18
N LEU A 29 4.58 3.15 4.03
CA LEU A 29 4.05 1.95 3.40
C LEU A 29 4.79 1.74 2.07
N VAL A 30 5.53 0.65 1.96
CA VAL A 30 6.15 0.20 0.71
C VAL A 30 5.28 -0.91 0.13
N VAL A 31 4.70 -0.67 -1.04
CA VAL A 31 3.89 -1.66 -1.75
C VAL A 31 4.72 -2.24 -2.88
N ILE A 32 4.91 -3.56 -2.83
CA ILE A 32 5.63 -4.30 -3.87
C ILE A 32 4.61 -4.76 -4.91
N THR A 33 4.76 -4.35 -6.16
CA THR A 33 3.81 -4.64 -7.26
C THR A 33 4.49 -5.41 -8.39
N THR A 34 3.74 -6.16 -9.18
CA THR A 34 4.18 -6.63 -10.51
C THR A 34 3.78 -5.63 -11.60
N ALA A 35 4.19 -5.86 -12.84
CA ALA A 35 3.76 -5.08 -14.01
C ALA A 35 2.32 -5.39 -14.48
N GLU A 36 1.61 -6.30 -13.80
CA GLU A 36 0.24 -6.68 -14.16
C GLU A 36 -0.72 -5.49 -13.93
N ARG A 37 -1.57 -5.23 -14.94
CA ARG A 37 -2.41 -4.01 -14.99
C ARG A 37 -3.38 -3.91 -13.82
N ARG A 38 -4.04 -5.00 -13.41
CA ARG A 38 -4.99 -4.99 -12.28
C ARG A 38 -4.28 -4.81 -10.94
N VAL A 39 -3.04 -5.28 -10.79
CA VAL A 39 -2.19 -4.98 -9.62
C VAL A 39 -1.90 -3.48 -9.56
N LYS A 40 -1.54 -2.85 -10.68
CA LYS A 40 -1.32 -1.39 -10.76
C LYS A 40 -2.58 -0.58 -10.44
N GLU A 41 -3.72 -0.97 -10.99
CA GLU A 41 -5.02 -0.37 -10.65
C GLU A 41 -5.33 -0.52 -9.15
N GLY A 42 -5.00 -1.68 -8.58
CA GLY A 42 -5.12 -1.95 -7.15
C GLY A 42 -4.21 -1.07 -6.29
N PHE A 43 -2.97 -0.83 -6.74
CA PHE A 43 -2.04 0.07 -6.05
C PHE A 43 -2.58 1.51 -6.03
N GLU A 44 -3.12 1.99 -7.14
CA GLU A 44 -3.72 3.33 -7.21
C GLU A 44 -4.91 3.48 -6.24
N LEU A 45 -5.74 2.45 -6.10
CA LEU A 45 -6.81 2.43 -5.10
C LEU A 45 -6.26 2.57 -3.67
N ILE A 46 -5.21 1.82 -3.32
CA ILE A 46 -4.53 1.91 -2.02
C ILE A 46 -4.01 3.34 -1.81
N ARG A 47 -3.30 3.88 -2.81
CA ARG A 47 -2.68 5.19 -2.76
C ARG A 47 -3.68 6.29 -2.45
N VAL A 48 -4.82 6.29 -3.14
CA VAL A 48 -5.89 7.29 -2.94
C VAL A 48 -6.58 7.07 -1.59
N ALA A 49 -7.02 5.84 -1.30
CA ALA A 49 -7.80 5.55 -0.09
C ALA A 49 -7.02 5.87 1.20
N LEU A 50 -5.76 5.45 1.27
CA LEU A 50 -4.92 5.70 2.44
C LEU A 50 -4.49 7.16 2.55
N LYS A 51 -4.30 7.89 1.45
CA LYS A 51 -3.99 9.33 1.51
C LYS A 51 -5.16 10.15 2.07
N ILE A 52 -6.40 9.74 1.79
CA ILE A 52 -7.60 10.39 2.34
C ILE A 52 -7.72 10.08 3.85
N LYS A 53 -7.63 8.81 4.24
CA LYS A 53 -7.84 8.39 5.64
C LYS A 53 -6.64 8.69 6.55
N TYR A 54 -5.42 8.58 6.03
CA TYR A 54 -4.15 8.75 6.76
C TYR A 54 -3.18 9.67 6.00
N PRO A 55 -3.40 10.99 6.01
CA PRO A 55 -2.62 11.94 5.22
C PRO A 55 -1.12 12.03 5.61
N LYS A 56 -0.74 11.46 6.76
CA LYS A 56 0.65 11.42 7.24
C LYS A 56 1.42 10.18 6.79
N THR A 57 0.75 9.18 6.22
CA THR A 57 1.36 7.95 5.70
C THR A 57 1.94 8.22 4.32
N ARG A 58 3.23 8.00 4.15
CA ARG A 58 3.90 8.04 2.84
C ARG A 58 3.78 6.67 2.19
N ILE A 59 3.42 6.66 0.91
CA ILE A 59 3.18 5.43 0.15
C ILE A 59 4.20 5.40 -0.97
N HIS A 60 4.96 4.31 -1.03
CA HIS A 60 6.02 4.06 -2.00
C HIS A 60 5.65 2.84 -2.83
N GLU A 61 5.88 2.89 -4.13
CA GLU A 61 5.73 1.76 -5.03
C GLU A 61 7.11 1.18 -5.34
N VAL A 62 7.24 -0.14 -5.29
CA VAL A 62 8.39 -0.86 -5.80
C VAL A 62 7.89 -1.92 -6.78
N GLU A 63 8.13 -1.69 -8.06
CA GLU A 63 7.80 -2.66 -9.11
C GLU A 63 8.88 -3.74 -9.21
N LEU A 64 8.45 -5.00 -9.25
CA LEU A 64 9.31 -6.14 -9.54
C LEU A 64 9.33 -6.46 -11.04
N PRO A 65 10.48 -6.88 -11.61
CA PRO A 65 10.66 -7.05 -13.05
C PRO A 65 10.15 -8.41 -13.57
N PHE A 66 9.02 -8.90 -13.08
CA PHE A 66 8.42 -10.17 -13.51
C PHE A 66 6.89 -10.19 -13.35
#